data_AF-A0A0F9H434-F1
#
_entry.id   AF-A0A0F9H434-F1
#
_cell.length_a   1.000
_cell.length_b   1.000
_cell.length_c   1.000
_cell.angle_alpha   90.00
_cell.angle_beta   90.00
_cell.angle_gamma   90.00
#
_symmetry.space_group_name_H-M   'P 1'
#
loop_
_entity.id
_entity.type
_entity.pdbx_description
1 polymer ?
#
loop_
_entity_poly.entity_id
_entity_poly.type
_entity_poly.pdbx_seq_one_letter_code
_entity_poly.pdbx_strand_id
1 'polypeptide(L)'
;MGVANHDGSHQQSLKVAMVCEPADELLQQAPVRWAMGELQDCLSAHGISVEVCSSLDQVSGEALAILVGAREASPARAVLDSAGVGVPDVPEALALVPGRVGDRSVLVAWG
;
A
#
# COMPACT_ATOMS: atom_id res chain seq x y z
N MET A 1 -31.62 -14.99 -36.14
CA MET A 1 -32.06 -14.09 -35.06
C MET A 1 -30.92 -14.04 -34.06
N GLY A 2 -30.17 -12.93 -34.01
CA GLY A 2 -28.89 -12.84 -33.31
C GLY A 2 -29.00 -12.94 -31.79
N VAL A 3 -28.01 -13.59 -31.20
CA VAL A 3 -27.76 -13.70 -29.76
C VAL A 3 -27.39 -12.34 -29.17
N ALA A 4 -27.94 -12.00 -28.01
CA ALA A 4 -27.50 -10.86 -27.21
C ALA A 4 -26.96 -11.41 -25.88
N ASN A 5 -25.68 -11.81 -25.89
CA ASN A 5 -24.92 -12.01 -24.66
C ASN A 5 -24.62 -10.62 -24.09
N HIS A 6 -25.11 -10.33 -22.89
CA HIS A 6 -24.63 -9.21 -22.10
C HIS A 6 -23.33 -9.67 -21.41
N ASP A 7 -22.21 -9.54 -22.13
CA ASP A 7 -20.88 -9.55 -21.53
C ASP A 7 -20.48 -8.09 -21.25
N GLY A 8 -20.16 -7.80 -19.99
CA GLY A 8 -19.96 -6.42 -19.55
C GLY A 8 -19.79 -6.27 -18.05
N SER A 9 -19.13 -7.21 -17.37
CA SER A 9 -18.48 -6.88 -16.11
C SER A 9 -17.22 -6.09 -16.42
N HIS A 10 -17.29 -4.76 -16.34
CA HIS A 10 -16.11 -3.93 -16.16
C HIS A 10 -15.49 -4.29 -14.80
N GLN A 11 -14.70 -5.36 -14.77
CA GLN A 11 -13.87 -5.65 -13.62
C GLN A 11 -12.72 -4.64 -13.67
N GLN A 12 -12.96 -3.46 -13.10
CA GLN A 12 -11.88 -2.52 -12.80
C GLN A 12 -10.89 -3.28 -11.93
N SER A 13 -9.78 -3.72 -12.52
CA SER A 13 -8.72 -4.39 -11.78
C SER A 13 -8.21 -3.37 -10.76
N LEU A 14 -8.54 -3.58 -9.49
CA LEU A 14 -7.96 -2.80 -8.42
C LEU A 14 -6.44 -3.00 -8.49
N LYS A 15 -5.69 -1.90 -8.59
CA LYS A 15 -4.23 -1.89 -8.59
C LYS A 15 -3.76 -1.33 -7.26
N VAL A 16 -2.83 -2.04 -6.64
CA VAL A 16 -2.17 -1.63 -5.40
C VAL A 16 -0.68 -1.48 -5.69
N ALA A 17 -0.07 -0.41 -5.21
CA ALA A 17 1.37 -0.23 -5.25
C ALA A 17 1.92 -0.20 -3.83
N MET A 18 2.79 -1.14 -3.47
CA MET A 18 3.52 -1.11 -2.21
C MET A 18 4.77 -0.26 -2.39
N VAL A 19 4.81 0.90 -1.75
CA VAL A 19 5.93 1.84 -1.84
C VAL A 19 6.89 1.57 -0.68
N CYS A 20 8.09 1.15 -1.04
CA CYS A 20 9.14 0.66 -0.17
C CYS A 20 10.39 1.54 -0.38
N GLU A 21 10.69 2.43 0.56
CA GLU A 21 11.86 3.31 0.46
C GLU A 21 13.16 2.49 0.59
N PRO A 22 14.05 2.45 -0.41
CA PRO A 22 15.22 1.57 -0.39
C PRO A 22 16.20 1.83 0.76
N ALA A 23 16.20 3.05 1.30
CA ALA A 23 17.03 3.44 2.44
C ALA A 23 16.53 2.87 3.78
N ASP A 24 15.35 2.25 3.80
CA ASP A 24 14.76 1.70 5.02
C ASP A 24 15.31 0.28 5.31
N GLU A 25 16.18 0.20 6.31
CA GLU A 25 16.77 -1.07 6.77
C GLU A 25 15.73 -2.04 7.32
N LEU A 26 14.56 -1.56 7.76
CA LEU A 26 13.47 -2.42 8.25
C LEU A 26 12.95 -3.34 7.14
N LEU A 27 12.91 -2.86 5.89
CA LEU A 27 12.50 -3.66 4.73
C LEU A 27 13.46 -4.82 4.44
N GLN A 28 14.69 -4.76 4.97
CA GLN A 28 15.66 -5.85 4.85
C GLN A 28 15.53 -6.89 5.96
N GLN A 29 14.63 -6.71 6.92
CA GLN A 29 14.38 -7.72 7.93
C GLN A 29 13.53 -8.85 7.38
N ALA A 30 13.89 -10.09 7.73
CA ALA A 30 13.16 -11.28 7.27
C ALA A 30 11.66 -11.26 7.62
N PRO A 31 11.24 -10.83 8.82
CA PRO A 31 9.81 -10.73 9.16
C PRO A 31 9.05 -9.75 8.27
N VAL A 32 9.67 -8.63 7.90
CA VAL A 32 9.04 -7.57 7.09
C VAL A 32 8.87 -8.02 5.65
N ARG A 33 9.91 -8.66 5.08
CA ARG A 33 9.80 -9.29 3.75
C ARG A 33 8.74 -10.39 3.71
N TRP A 34 8.63 -11.20 4.76
CA TRP A 34 7.60 -12.22 4.86
C TRP A 34 6.20 -11.59 4.88
N ALA A 35 5.97 -10.60 5.75
CA ALA A 35 4.67 -9.90 5.84
C ALA A 35 4.29 -9.21 4.52
N MET A 36 5.26 -8.60 3.84
CA MET A 36 5.03 -8.03 2.51
C MET A 36 4.66 -9.10 1.47
N GLY A 37 5.31 -10.27 1.52
CA GLY A 37 4.98 -11.41 0.66
C GLY A 37 3.55 -11.90 0.90
N GLU A 38 3.18 -12.13 2.15
CA GLU A 38 1.82 -12.57 2.51
C GLU A 38 0.76 -11.56 2.08
N LEU A 39 1.02 -10.26 2.24
CA LEU A 39 0.09 -9.23 1.78
C LEU A 39 -0.05 -9.26 0.25
N GLN A 40 1.04 -9.41 -0.50
CA GLN A 40 1.00 -9.54 -1.96
C GLN A 40 0.22 -10.78 -2.40
N ASP A 41 0.46 -11.92 -1.77
CA ASP A 41 -0.21 -13.19 -2.07
C ASP A 41 -1.71 -13.10 -1.77
N CYS A 42 -2.07 -12.50 -0.62
CA CYS A 42 -3.45 -12.27 -0.23
C CYS A 42 -4.18 -11.36 -1.24
N LEU A 43 -3.58 -10.23 -1.63
CA LEU A 43 -4.15 -9.33 -2.62
C LEU A 43 -4.29 -10.00 -4.00
N SER A 44 -3.26 -10.74 -4.43
CA SER A 44 -3.25 -11.47 -5.70
C SER A 44 -4.34 -12.55 -5.74
N ALA A 45 -4.56 -13.26 -4.63
CA ALA A 45 -5.64 -14.25 -4.50
C ALA A 45 -7.04 -13.63 -4.67
N HIS A 46 -7.20 -12.33 -4.43
CA HIS A 46 -8.43 -11.57 -4.66
C HIS A 46 -8.49 -10.90 -6.04
N GLY A 47 -7.55 -11.20 -6.93
CA GLY A 47 -7.48 -10.63 -8.28
C GLY A 47 -7.02 -9.17 -8.33
N ILE A 48 -6.41 -8.67 -7.25
CA ILE A 48 -5.84 -7.34 -7.16
C ILE A 48 -4.40 -7.41 -7.65
N SER A 49 -4.05 -6.58 -8.64
CA SER A 49 -2.67 -6.52 -9.13
C SER A 49 -1.83 -5.69 -8.15
N VAL A 50 -0.70 -6.25 -7.71
CA VAL A 50 0.22 -5.58 -6.80
C VAL A 50 1.55 -5.30 -7.51
N GLU A 51 2.04 -4.07 -7.41
CA GLU A 51 3.39 -3.67 -7.80
C GLU A 51 4.19 -3.19 -6.59
N VAL A 52 5.50 -3.39 -6.60
CA VAL A 52 6.41 -2.86 -5.57
C VAL A 52 7.21 -1.72 -6.19
N CYS A 53 7.11 -0.54 -5.60
CA CYS A 53 7.76 0.69 -6.06
C CYS A 53 8.78 1.16 -5.03
N SER A 54 9.87 1.77 -5.49
CA SER A 54 10.87 2.37 -4.60
C SER A 54 10.52 3.79 -4.16
N SER A 55 9.57 4.44 -4.84
CA SER A 55 9.09 5.78 -4.49
C SER A 55 7.66 6.01 -4.98
N LEU A 56 7.00 7.03 -4.42
CA LEU A 56 5.64 7.43 -4.80
C LEU A 56 5.53 7.89 -6.27
N ASP A 57 6.62 8.42 -6.84
CA ASP A 57 6.65 8.91 -8.23
C ASP A 57 6.51 7.80 -9.27
N GLN A 58 6.82 6.56 -8.89
CA GLN A 58 6.69 5.38 -9.76
C GLN A 58 5.27 4.82 -9.79
N VAL A 59 4.42 5.22 -8.84
CA VAL A 59 3.07 4.66 -8.69
C VAL A 59 2.15 5.18 -9.78
N SER A 60 1.48 4.28 -10.50
CA SER A 60 0.45 4.66 -11.47
C SER A 60 -0.67 5.48 -10.81
N GLY A 61 -1.19 6.53 -11.46
CA GLY A 61 -2.29 7.35 -10.93
C GLY A 61 -3.58 6.57 -10.63
N GLU A 62 -3.73 5.39 -11.21
CA GLU A 62 -4.88 4.49 -11.02
C GLU A 62 -4.71 3.52 -9.83
N ALA A 63 -3.51 3.45 -9.24
CA ALA A 63 -3.20 2.52 -8.16
C ALA A 63 -3.36 3.17 -6.78
N LEU A 64 -3.90 2.40 -5.83
CA LEU A 64 -3.85 2.73 -4.41
C LEU A 64 -2.43 2.49 -3.89
N ALA A 65 -1.76 3.53 -3.38
CA ALA A 65 -0.42 3.37 -2.81
C ALA A 65 -0.51 2.94 -1.34
N ILE A 66 0.13 1.83 -0.99
CA ILE A 66 0.40 1.41 0.39
C ILE A 66 1.83 1.82 0.72
N LEU A 67 1.99 2.75 1.67
CA LEU A 67 3.33 3.13 2.15
C LEU A 67 3.78 2.09 3.19
N VAL A 68 4.87 1.40 2.88
CA VAL A 68 5.53 0.42 3.76
C VAL A 68 6.83 1.06 4.25
N GLY A 69 6.90 1.37 5.54
CA GLY A 69 8.11 1.98 6.09
C GLY A 69 8.15 1.97 7.61
N ALA A 70 9.36 2.14 8.12
CA ALA A 70 9.69 2.25 9.52
C ALA A 70 9.38 3.65 10.08
N ARG A 71 9.55 3.74 11.40
CA ARG A 71 9.27 4.89 12.28
C ARG A 71 9.80 6.27 11.80
N GLU A 72 10.85 6.29 10.98
CA GLU A 72 11.51 7.51 10.46
C GLU A 72 11.16 7.79 8.98
N ALA A 73 10.27 7.01 8.35
CA ALA A 73 9.89 7.18 6.95
C ALA A 73 9.09 8.48 6.75
N SER A 74 9.76 9.48 6.19
CA SER A 74 9.28 10.87 6.07
C SER A 74 7.87 11.03 5.47
N PRO A 75 7.45 10.31 4.41
CA PRO A 75 6.11 10.43 3.84
C PRO A 75 5.02 9.79 4.71
N ALA A 76 5.28 8.62 5.29
CA ALA A 76 4.31 7.90 6.13
C ALA A 76 4.05 8.67 7.44
N ARG A 77 5.10 9.23 8.05
CA ARG A 77 4.97 10.03 9.27
C ARG A 77 4.14 11.29 9.06
N ALA A 78 4.37 12.01 7.96
CA ALA A 78 3.58 13.20 7.61
C ALA A 78 2.08 12.87 7.43
N VAL A 79 1.77 11.71 6.85
CA VAL A 79 0.39 11.25 6.72
C VAL A 79 -0.22 10.95 8.09
N LEU A 80 0.49 10.23 8.97
CA LEU A 80 0.03 9.96 10.33
C LEU A 80 -0.21 11.24 11.13
N ASP A 81 0.71 12.21 11.06
CA ASP A 81 0.57 13.51 11.73
C ASP A 81 -0.64 14.28 11.20
N SER A 82 -0.84 14.29 9.87
CA SER A 82 -2.01 14.95 9.26
C SER A 82 -3.34 14.30 9.65
N ALA A 83 -3.32 12.99 9.91
CA ALA A 83 -4.49 12.23 10.36
C ALA A 83 -4.70 12.30 11.88
N GLY A 84 -3.78 12.93 12.64
CA GLY A 84 -3.82 12.95 14.10
C GLY A 84 -3.65 11.57 14.74
N VAL A 85 -3.04 10.62 14.03
CA VAL A 85 -2.85 9.24 14.52
C VAL A 85 -1.49 9.13 15.20
N GLY A 86 -1.50 9.01 16.53
CA GLY A 86 -0.34 8.60 17.29
C GLY A 86 -0.27 7.09 17.36
N VAL A 87 0.80 6.49 16.84
CA VAL A 87 1.05 5.05 17.01
C VAL A 87 1.97 4.86 18.23
N PRO A 88 1.54 4.11 19.26
CA PRO A 88 2.35 3.87 20.44
C PRO A 88 3.65 3.14 20.10
N ASP A 89 4.75 3.50 20.77
CA ASP A 89 6.06 2.88 20.60
C ASP A 89 6.17 1.60 21.46
N VAL A 90 5.35 0.61 21.13
CA VAL A 90 5.32 -0.71 21.79
C VAL A 90 5.34 -1.81 20.73
N PRO A 91 5.85 -3.00 21.08
CA PRO A 91 5.71 -4.17 20.21
C PRO A 91 4.25 -4.38 19.80
N GLU A 92 4.05 -4.86 18.56
CA GLU A 92 2.73 -5.17 17.97
C GLU A 92 1.76 -3.99 17.78
N ALA A 93 2.20 -2.75 17.95
CA ALA A 93 1.37 -1.59 17.59
C ALA A 93 1.20 -1.52 16.07
N LEU A 94 -0.03 -1.60 15.56
CA LEU A 94 -0.34 -1.52 14.13
C LEU A 94 -1.30 -0.36 13.85
N ALA A 95 -1.03 0.40 12.79
CA ALA A 95 -1.96 1.38 12.25
C ALA A 95 -2.14 1.22 10.73
N LEU A 96 -3.39 1.30 10.29
CA LEU A 96 -3.80 1.39 8.89
C LEU A 96 -4.52 2.72 8.70
N VAL A 97 -3.86 3.69 8.08
CA VAL A 97 -4.35 5.08 8.05
C VAL A 97 -4.49 5.57 6.60
N PRO A 98 -5.72 5.83 6.12
CA PRO A 98 -5.91 6.48 4.83
C PRO A 98 -5.46 7.93 4.92
N GLY A 99 -4.81 8.43 3.88
CA GLY A 99 -4.32 9.80 3.82
C GLY A 99 -4.02 10.28 2.42
N ARG A 100 -3.31 11.41 2.33
CA ARG A 100 -2.92 12.02 1.06
C ARG A 100 -1.46 12.48 1.09
N VAL A 101 -0.74 12.26 0.00
CA VAL A 101 0.58 12.86 -0.26
C VAL A 101 0.50 13.62 -1.57
N GLY A 102 0.59 14.96 -1.50
CA GLY A 102 0.23 15.82 -2.64
C GLY A 102 -1.22 15.58 -3.08
N ASP A 103 -1.42 15.30 -4.37
CA ASP A 103 -2.74 15.01 -4.93
C ASP A 103 -3.17 13.53 -4.86
N ARG A 104 -2.31 12.66 -4.33
CA ARG A 104 -2.49 11.20 -4.35
C ARG A 104 -3.08 10.66 -3.06
N SER A 105 -4.11 9.81 -3.17
CA SER A 105 -4.66 9.05 -2.06
C SER A 105 -3.77 7.85 -1.73
N VAL A 106 -3.47 7.65 -0.45
CA VAL A 106 -2.59 6.59 0.05
C VAL A 106 -3.20 5.89 1.26
N LEU A 107 -2.78 4.66 1.54
CA LEU A 107 -2.99 3.94 2.80
C LEU A 107 -1.63 3.73 3.46
N VAL A 108 -1.44 4.21 4.68
CA VAL A 108 -0.24 3.93 5.46
C VAL A 108 -0.45 2.64 6.22
N ALA A 109 0.53 1.73 6.14
CA ALA A 109 0.65 0.59 7.07
C ALA A 109 1.87 0.81 7.96
N TRP A 110 1.65 0.87 9.28
CA TRP A 110 2.66 1.25 10.26
C TRP A 110 2.66 0.27 11.44
N GLY A 111 3.85 -0.17 11.89
CA GLY A 111 4.02 -0.96 13.10
C GLY A 111 5.45 -1.40 13.34
#